data_AF-A0A1B0ALM1-F1
#
_entry.id   AF-A0A1B0ALM1-F1
#
_cell.length_a   1.000
_cell.length_b   1.000
_cell.length_c   1.000
_cell.angle_alpha   90.00
_cell.angle_beta   90.00
_cell.angle_gamma   90.00
#
_symmetry.space_group_name_H-M   'P 1'
#
loop_
_entity.id
_entity.type
_entity.pdbx_description
1 polymer ?
#
loop_
_entity_poly.entity_id
_entity_poly.type
_entity_poly.pdbx_seq_one_letter_code
_entity_poly.pdbx_strand_id
1 'polypeptide(L)' 'MLYLSERYDEPADMSFIHELQPTEILWATKEPSGRVLFLIQCREAHGAHVVDPEDPKVLWPQLVIRFYEKVWRNSKKNE' A
#
# COMPACT_ATOMS: atom_id res chain seq x y z
N MET A 1 -21.65 15.54 -14.00
CA MET A 1 -21.24 14.56 -15.02
C MET A 1 -20.18 13.70 -14.38
N LEU A 2 -20.55 12.50 -13.93
CA LEU A 2 -19.64 11.57 -13.24
C LEU A 2 -19.00 10.69 -14.31
N TYR A 3 -17.68 10.83 -14.52
CA TYR A 3 -16.93 9.94 -15.39
C TYR A 3 -16.69 8.62 -14.65
N LEU A 4 -17.60 7.66 -14.85
CA LEU A 4 -17.30 6.24 -14.65
C LEU A 4 -16.32 5.83 -15.75
N SER A 5 -15.05 5.70 -15.41
CA SER A 5 -14.07 5.04 -16.28
C SER A 5 -14.18 3.53 -16.04
N GLU A 6 -15.08 2.92 -16.79
CA GLU A 6 -15.15 1.47 -17.00
C GLU A 6 -13.94 1.02 -17.82
N ARG A 7 -12.77 0.76 -17.20
CA ARG A 7 -11.72 -0.15 -17.71
C ARG A 7 -10.72 -0.50 -16.59
N TYR A 8 -11.01 -1.56 -15.84
CA TYR A 8 -10.02 -2.25 -15.00
C TYR A 8 -9.84 -3.68 -15.53
N ASP A 9 -9.19 -3.80 -16.69
CA ASP A 9 -8.72 -5.08 -17.25
C ASP A 9 -7.40 -4.90 -18.02
N GLU A 10 -6.66 -3.83 -17.74
CA GLU A 10 -5.23 -3.79 -18.03
C GLU A 10 -4.52 -3.96 -16.69
N PRO A 11 -3.58 -4.91 -16.54
CA PRO A 11 -2.69 -4.88 -15.39
C PRO A 11 -1.98 -3.54 -15.46
N ALA A 12 -2.34 -2.62 -14.56
CA ALA A 12 -1.67 -1.33 -14.45
C ALA A 12 -0.18 -1.64 -14.46
N ASP A 13 0.55 -1.08 -15.42
CA ASP A 13 1.95 -1.40 -15.60
C ASP A 13 2.72 -0.94 -14.35
N MET A 14 2.86 -1.84 -13.38
CA MET A 14 3.52 -1.62 -12.10
C MET A 14 5.05 -1.62 -12.25
N SER A 15 5.59 -1.47 -13.46
CA SER A 15 7.03 -1.32 -13.69
C SER A 15 7.61 -0.10 -12.97
N PHE A 16 6.80 0.92 -12.66
CA PHE A 16 7.21 2.10 -11.90
C PHE A 16 7.41 1.84 -10.40
N ILE A 17 7.02 0.68 -9.84
CA ILE A 17 7.22 0.36 -8.41
C ILE A 17 8.69 0.43 -7.99
N HIS A 18 9.63 0.16 -8.91
CA HIS A 18 11.06 0.28 -8.62
C HIS A 18 11.54 1.75 -8.49
N GLU A 19 10.81 2.71 -9.07
CA GLU A 19 11.10 4.14 -8.98
C GLU A 19 10.35 4.81 -7.83
N LEU A 20 9.27 4.18 -7.35
CA LEU A 20 8.55 4.62 -6.17
C LEU A 20 9.48 4.51 -4.97
N GLN A 21 9.79 5.66 -4.37
CA GLN A 21 10.45 5.75 -3.08
C GLN A 21 9.36 5.86 -2.01
N PRO A 22 8.89 4.74 -1.44
CA PRO A 22 7.87 4.78 -0.41
C PRO A 22 8.43 5.38 0.86
N THR A 23 7.60 6.18 1.50
CA THR A 23 7.95 6.89 2.74
C THR A 23 7.23 6.30 3.94
N GLU A 24 5.95 5.97 3.80
CA GLU A 24 5.14 5.44 4.89
C GLU A 24 4.00 4.55 4.36
N ILE A 25 3.64 3.51 5.12
CA ILE A 25 2.38 2.80 4.93
C ILE A 25 1.32 3.54 5.74
N LEU A 26 0.34 4.09 5.05
CA LEU A 26 -0.74 4.88 5.66
C LEU A 26 -1.83 3.97 6.25
N TRP A 27 -2.15 2.89 5.52
CA TRP A 27 -3.25 2.02 5.87
C TRP A 27 -3.06 0.61 5.32
N ALA A 28 -3.80 -0.34 5.90
CA ALA A 28 -3.87 -1.72 5.44
C ALA A 28 -5.31 -2.20 5.43
N THR A 29 -5.68 -2.98 4.42
CA THR A 29 -6.99 -3.62 4.32
C THR A 29 -6.85 -5.10 4.00
N LYS A 30 -7.84 -5.89 4.41
CA LYS A 30 -7.92 -7.31 4.08
C LYS A 30 -9.07 -7.51 3.10
N GLU A 31 -8.75 -8.07 1.95
CA GLU A 31 -9.75 -8.46 0.96
C GLU A 31 -10.48 -9.74 1.37
N PRO A 32 -11.67 -10.03 0.81
CA PRO A 32 -12.39 -11.28 1.03
C PRO A 32 -11.58 -12.53 0.67
N SER A 33 -10.65 -12.41 -0.28
CA SER A 33 -9.70 -13.46 -0.69
C SER A 33 -8.71 -13.85 0.42
N GLY A 34 -8.60 -13.04 1.47
CA GLY A 34 -7.62 -13.18 2.54
C GLY A 34 -6.35 -12.37 2.32
N ARG A 35 -6.16 -11.79 1.13
CA ARG A 35 -5.01 -10.94 0.81
C ARG A 35 -5.04 -9.64 1.59
N VAL A 36 -3.86 -9.18 2.00
CA VAL A 36 -3.69 -7.89 2.69
C VAL A 36 -3.12 -6.92 1.67
N LEU A 37 -3.75 -5.76 1.52
CA LEU A 37 -3.25 -4.68 0.67
C LEU A 37 -2.80 -3.50 1.53
N PHE A 38 -1.75 -2.83 1.10
CA PHE A 38 -1.23 -1.63 1.75
C PHE A 38 -1.49 -0.38 0.92
N LEU A 39 -1.94 0.69 1.56
CA LEU A 39 -1.90 2.03 1.01
C LEU A 39 -0.58 2.68 1.42
N ILE A 40 0.29 2.92 0.43
CA ILE A 40 1.66 3.39 0.63
C ILE A 40 1.78 4.82 0.10
N GLN A 41 2.22 5.74 0.95
CA GLN A 41 2.64 7.08 0.53
C GLN A 41 4.02 6.98 -0.11
N CYS A 42 4.17 7.55 -1.30
CA CYS A 42 5.45 7.75 -1.96
C CYS A 42 5.86 9.22 -1.89
N ARG A 43 7.14 9.52 -2.20
CA ARG A 43 7.63 10.92 -2.24
C ARG A 43 6.70 11.81 -3.08
N GLU A 44 6.61 13.07 -2.67
CA GLU A 44 5.54 14.03 -2.95
C GLU A 44 5.06 14.13 -4.42
N ALA A 45 5.91 13.82 -5.39
CA ALA A 45 5.54 13.80 -6.80
C ALA A 45 4.57 12.66 -7.20
N HIS A 46 4.46 11.60 -6.40
CA HIS A 46 3.78 10.36 -6.79
C HIS A 46 2.47 10.10 -6.01
N GLY A 47 2.26 10.73 -4.85
CA GLY A 47 1.06 10.52 -4.06
C GLY A 47 1.03 9.15 -3.35
N ALA A 48 -0.18 8.63 -3.09
CA ALA A 48 -0.37 7.35 -2.40
C ALA A 48 -0.89 6.27 -3.36
N HIS A 49 -0.39 5.04 -3.19
CA HIS A 49 -0.71 3.91 -4.06
C HIS A 49 -1.12 2.68 -3.25
N VAL A 50 -2.04 1.88 -3.79
CA VAL A 50 -2.40 0.57 -3.22
C VAL A 50 -1.46 -0.47 -3.80
N VAL A 51 -0.84 -1.26 -2.94
CA VAL A 51 0.20 -2.23 -3.30
C VAL A 51 -0.09 -3.57 -2.63
N ASP A 52 0.13 -4.65 -3.37
CA ASP A 52 0.13 -6.01 -2.85
C ASP A 52 1.52 -6.33 -2.25
N PRO A 53 1.63 -6.60 -0.95
CA PRO A 53 2.90 -6.95 -0.31
C PRO A 53 3.47 -8.31 -0.74
N GLU A 54 2.67 -9.17 -1.37
CA GLU A 54 3.16 -10.44 -1.93
C GLU A 54 3.84 -10.26 -3.29
N ASP A 55 3.76 -9.07 -3.90
CA ASP A 55 4.48 -8.77 -5.15
C ASP A 55 6.01 -8.77 -4.90
N PRO A 56 6.78 -9.62 -5.60
CA PRO A 56 8.24 -9.72 -5.41
C PRO A 56 8.99 -8.41 -5.73
N LYS A 57 8.37 -7.45 -6.41
CA LYS A 57 8.94 -6.12 -6.68
C LYS A 57 8.86 -5.18 -5.47
N VAL A 58 8.06 -5.53 -4.46
CA VAL A 58 7.76 -4.71 -3.28
C VAL A 58 8.73 -5.10 -2.15
N LEU A 59 9.94 -4.55 -2.20
CA LEU A 59 11.03 -4.90 -1.27
C LEU A 59 11.24 -3.83 -0.19
N TRP A 60 10.27 -3.66 0.72
CA TRP A 60 10.40 -2.72 1.85
C TRP A 60 10.04 -3.32 3.21
N PRO A 61 10.71 -4.41 3.63
CA PRO A 61 10.38 -5.12 4.87
C PRO A 61 10.42 -4.20 6.10
N GLN A 62 11.35 -3.23 6.13
CA GLN A 62 11.46 -2.27 7.22
C GLN A 62 10.25 -1.32 7.33
N LEU A 63 9.60 -0.97 6.21
CA LEU A 63 8.37 -0.17 6.24
C LEU A 63 7.20 -0.99 6.81
N VAL A 64 7.08 -2.24 6.38
CA VAL A 64 6.04 -3.17 6.86
C VAL A 64 6.16 -3.42 8.36
N ILE A 65 7.38 -3.69 8.84
CA ILE A 65 7.65 -3.91 10.27
C ILE A 65 7.27 -2.66 11.09
N ARG A 66 7.73 -1.48 10.70
CA ARG A 66 7.40 -0.22 11.39
C ARG A 66 5.91 0.06 11.43
N PHE A 67 5.20 -0.24 10.35
CA PHE A 67 3.74 -0.10 10.30
C PHE A 67 3.05 -0.98 11.35
N TYR A 68 3.39 -2.28 11.40
CA TYR A 68 2.79 -3.18 12.39
C TYR A 68 3.17 -2.82 13.83
N GLU A 69 4.41 -2.38 14.09
CA GLU A 69 4.80 -1.89 15.41
C GLU A 69 3.99 -0.66 15.84
N LYS A 70 3.71 0.27 14.91
CA LYS A 70 2.89 1.47 15.15
C LYS A 70 1.45 1.08 15.49
N VAL A 71 0.85 0.17 14.70
CA VAL A 71 -0.51 -0.35 14.94
C VAL A 71 -0.59 -1.05 16.29
N TRP A 72 0.37 -1.91 16.62
CA TRP A 72 0.40 -2.63 17.89
C TRP A 72 0.54 -1.69 19.09
N ARG A 73 1.45 -0.70 19.01
CA ARG A 73 1.60 0.33 20.05
C ARG A 73 0.32 1.14 20.26
N ASN A 74 -0.39 1.47 19.19
CA ASN A 74 -1.65 2.21 19.27
C ASN A 74 -2.78 1.36 19.87
N SER A 75 -2.82 0.06 19.57
CA SER A 75 -3.79 -0.87 20.20
C SER A 75 -3.62 -0.92 21.71
N LYS A 76 -2.39 -0.82 22.23
CA LYS A 76 -2.08 -0.87 23.67
C LYS A 76 -2.39 0.42 24.42
N LYS A 77 -2.55 1.55 23.74
CA LYS A 77 -2.87 2.85 24.39
C LYS A 77 -4.36 3.05 24.63
N ASN A 78 -5.20 2.25 23.99
CA ASN A 78 -6.66 2.33 24.06
C ASN A 78 -7.25 1.24 24.99
N GLU A 79 -6.39 0.52 25.72
CA GLU A 79 -6.73 -0.47 26.74
C GLU A 79 -6.42 0.14 28.12
#